data_AF-A0A954TT91-F1
#
_entry.id   AF-A0A954TT91-F1
#
_cell.length_a   1.000
_cell.length_b   1.000
_cell.length_c   1.000
_cell.angle_alpha   90.00
_cell.angle_beta   90.00
_cell.angle_gamma   90.00
#
_symmetry.space_group_name_H-M   'P 1'
#
loop_
_entity.id
_entity.type
_entity.pdbx_description
1 polymer ?
#
loop_
_entity_poly.entity_id
_entity_poly.type
_entity_poly.pdbx_seq_one_letter_code
_entity_poly.pdbx_strand_id
1 'polypeptide(L)'
;MEDALNTIIRGDCIAGMNARPEGSVDLAFADPPFNIGYEYDVYEDKKEYSQYLSWSRDWIAAVHRVLKSDGAFWLAIGDEYAAELKLASQDVGFHCRSWVIWYYTFGVNCKQKFSRSHAHLFHFVKNPQQFTFRANDPDNRIPSARQLVYNDNRANPKGRLPDDTWIIRPADVVGELIDDEGTWSPDTLAPPSDSDQTWTLRPQDLATCFKPSEDTWYFPRVAGTFKERAGFHGCQMPEQLLGRIIRLCSNDGELVLDPFSGSATTLAVAKKLGRKYLGFDISDEYIRHGRARLESIRVGDPLDGSAEPLASAPKTGAKSKGNNKSASVIACDDMIEVRKPIDRRFTAAQMELSLLGVKEAFRLAHEGFSADFVVADPNLNASFSAACERLGIVGGTRTWNSLLFRLRKSGRLADIETTRRFSVSWAECDDYLFASEIALEITLKQTGARSLDEILCEPAFACEFDKTAGRFAPGHKPIEYRWAALKLRKQAKLARSRAGVLKHLDLECFGKRVSIDDLNVLDLPAEHGVYLVSSSKSKNIYAGETLNLRARLAQQFGEPQLEEWRSRYKKVKVQAFSLASNVSEMLAMQSCLITEYHPELNFRELRSNKRRSPKRHTAV
;
A
#
# COMPACT_ATOMS: atom_id res chain seq x y z
N MET A 1 38.80 7.81 -13.71
CA MET A 1 37.35 7.76 -14.00
C MET A 1 36.67 8.41 -12.81
N GLU A 2 35.82 9.42 -13.02
CA GLU A 2 34.98 9.96 -11.94
C GLU A 2 34.27 8.79 -11.24
N ASP A 3 34.23 8.84 -9.91
CA ASP A 3 33.68 7.81 -9.04
C ASP A 3 32.15 7.73 -9.27
N ALA A 4 31.74 6.97 -10.29
CA ALA A 4 30.37 6.90 -10.74
C ALA A 4 29.51 6.22 -9.66
N LEU A 5 28.88 7.03 -8.82
CA LEU A 5 27.89 6.62 -7.82
C LEU A 5 26.48 6.87 -8.35
N ASN A 6 25.49 6.25 -7.72
CA ASN A 6 24.08 6.29 -8.10
C ASN A 6 23.83 5.76 -9.51
N THR A 7 24.47 4.65 -9.85
CA THR A 7 24.36 4.03 -11.17
C THR A 7 24.48 2.52 -11.11
N ILE A 8 24.18 1.88 -12.23
CA ILE A 8 24.50 0.48 -12.51
C ILE A 8 25.62 0.49 -13.55
N ILE A 9 26.75 -0.15 -13.25
CA ILE A 9 27.88 -0.30 -14.17
C ILE A 9 27.71 -1.61 -14.93
N ARG A 10 27.84 -1.54 -16.25
CA ARG A 10 27.90 -2.73 -17.10
C ARG A 10 29.24 -3.42 -16.92
N GLY A 11 29.24 -4.70 -16.57
CA GLY A 11 30.44 -5.53 -16.55
C GLY A 11 30.44 -6.54 -15.42
N ASP A 12 31.52 -7.32 -15.39
CA ASP A 12 31.79 -8.29 -14.33
C ASP A 12 31.94 -7.60 -12.97
N CYS A 13 31.23 -8.12 -11.96
CA CYS A 13 31.19 -7.51 -10.64
C CYS A 13 32.54 -7.64 -9.91
N ILE A 14 33.30 -8.72 -10.13
CA ILE A 14 34.60 -8.94 -9.48
C ILE A 14 35.59 -7.90 -9.99
N ALA A 15 35.74 -7.76 -11.30
CA ALA A 15 36.57 -6.74 -11.94
C ALA A 15 36.13 -5.33 -11.55
N GLY A 16 34.81 -5.07 -11.59
CA GLY A 16 34.22 -3.79 -11.23
C GLY A 16 34.51 -3.39 -9.78
N MET A 17 34.33 -4.31 -8.83
CA MET A 17 34.69 -4.08 -7.43
C MET A 17 36.21 -3.96 -7.24
N ASN A 18 37.02 -4.75 -7.95
CA ASN A 18 38.49 -4.70 -7.88
C ASN A 18 39.09 -3.39 -8.41
N ALA A 19 38.39 -2.70 -9.30
CA ALA A 19 38.78 -1.36 -9.76
C ALA A 19 38.47 -0.24 -8.76
N ARG A 20 37.70 -0.49 -7.70
CA ARG A 20 37.33 0.53 -6.70
C ARG A 20 38.40 0.71 -5.61
N PRO A 21 38.36 1.81 -4.84
CA PRO A 21 39.15 1.91 -3.61
C PRO A 21 38.69 0.88 -2.57
N GLU A 22 39.65 0.34 -1.82
CA GLU A 22 39.40 -0.48 -0.64
C GLU A 22 38.60 0.32 0.41
N GLY A 23 37.68 -0.33 1.13
CA GLY A 23 36.90 0.35 2.17
C GLY A 23 36.04 1.51 1.68
N SER A 24 35.54 1.46 0.43
CA SER A 24 34.72 2.51 -0.17
C SER A 24 33.21 2.30 -0.01
N VAL A 25 32.76 1.14 0.46
CA VAL A 25 31.35 0.74 0.55
C VAL A 25 30.92 0.54 2.01
N ASP A 26 29.75 1.04 2.38
CA ASP A 26 29.21 0.95 3.74
C ASP A 26 28.37 -0.32 3.96
N LEU A 27 27.55 -0.68 2.97
CA LEU A 27 26.68 -1.86 3.01
C LEU A 27 26.72 -2.57 1.65
N ALA A 28 26.93 -3.88 1.65
CA ALA A 28 26.76 -4.71 0.46
C ALA A 28 25.59 -5.68 0.65
N PHE A 29 24.72 -5.81 -0.35
CA PHE A 29 23.69 -6.85 -0.41
C PHE A 29 23.88 -7.63 -1.72
N ALA A 30 24.14 -8.93 -1.62
CA ALA A 30 24.32 -9.81 -2.76
C ALA A 30 23.18 -10.83 -2.86
N ASP A 31 22.53 -10.85 -4.03
CA ASP A 31 21.58 -11.88 -4.47
C ASP A 31 22.17 -12.60 -5.70
N PRO A 32 23.21 -13.45 -5.52
CA PRO A 32 23.86 -14.13 -6.63
C PRO A 32 22.92 -15.12 -7.32
N PRO A 33 23.25 -15.61 -8.53
CA PRO A 33 22.61 -16.79 -9.10
C PRO A 33 22.74 -17.99 -8.15
N PHE A 34 21.64 -18.68 -7.84
CA PHE A 34 21.63 -19.76 -6.83
C PHE A 34 22.18 -21.11 -7.35
N ASN A 35 22.60 -21.18 -8.62
CA ASN A 35 23.07 -22.38 -9.29
C ASN A 35 22.02 -23.51 -9.32
N ILE A 36 20.77 -23.15 -9.61
CA ILE A 36 19.61 -24.06 -9.61
C ILE A 36 19.08 -24.35 -11.01
N GLY A 37 19.78 -23.90 -12.05
CA GLY A 37 19.39 -24.03 -13.45
C GLY A 37 18.40 -22.95 -13.90
N TYR A 38 18.41 -21.76 -13.28
CA TYR A 38 17.57 -20.66 -13.73
C TYR A 38 18.03 -20.11 -15.09
N GLU A 39 17.08 -19.84 -15.99
CA GLU A 39 17.37 -19.28 -17.32
C GLU A 39 17.54 -17.76 -17.24
N TYR A 40 18.78 -17.29 -17.12
CA TYR A 40 19.14 -15.89 -17.34
C TYR A 40 19.40 -15.63 -18.84
N ASP A 41 19.37 -14.36 -19.23
CA ASP A 41 19.60 -13.92 -20.61
C ASP A 41 21.06 -14.08 -21.06
N VAL A 42 22.02 -13.83 -20.16
CA VAL A 42 23.47 -13.86 -20.47
C VAL A 42 24.30 -14.73 -19.53
N TYR A 43 23.69 -15.37 -18.51
CA TYR A 43 24.39 -16.20 -17.51
C TYR A 43 23.87 -17.63 -17.47
N GLU A 44 24.78 -18.59 -17.33
CA GLU A 44 24.46 -20.01 -17.19
C GLU A 44 24.44 -20.41 -15.71
N ASP A 45 23.24 -20.56 -15.14
CA ASP A 45 23.00 -20.90 -13.72
C ASP A 45 23.08 -22.40 -13.43
N LYS A 46 24.05 -23.10 -14.03
CA LYS A 46 24.23 -24.55 -13.85
C LYS A 46 25.70 -24.95 -13.92
N LYS A 47 26.52 -24.27 -13.15
CA LYS A 47 27.96 -24.51 -13.04
C LYS A 47 28.25 -25.76 -12.21
N GLU A 48 29.39 -26.38 -12.51
CA GLU A 48 29.94 -27.45 -11.67
C GLU A 48 30.21 -26.92 -10.26
N TYR A 49 30.03 -27.77 -9.24
CA TYR A 49 30.08 -27.40 -7.82
C TYR A 49 31.36 -26.65 -7.45
N SER A 50 32.54 -27.17 -7.83
CA SER A 50 33.83 -26.55 -7.49
C SER A 50 34.02 -25.21 -8.21
N GLN A 51 33.56 -25.11 -9.46
CA GLN A 51 33.60 -23.87 -10.23
C GLN A 51 32.71 -22.79 -9.61
N TYR A 52 31.48 -23.13 -9.24
CA TYR A 52 30.54 -22.20 -8.61
C TYR A 52 31.07 -21.71 -7.26
N LEU A 53 31.63 -22.61 -6.44
CA LEU A 53 32.18 -22.25 -5.14
C LEU A 53 33.45 -21.40 -5.25
N SER A 54 34.33 -21.71 -6.21
CA SER A 54 35.52 -20.90 -6.48
C SER A 54 35.13 -19.50 -6.92
N TRP A 55 34.25 -19.39 -7.91
CA TRP A 55 33.71 -18.11 -8.37
C TRP A 55 33.02 -17.34 -7.23
N SER A 56 32.31 -18.05 -6.36
CA SER A 56 31.66 -17.45 -5.20
C SER A 56 32.63 -16.85 -4.22
N ARG A 57 33.72 -17.55 -3.92
CA ARG A 57 34.82 -17.03 -3.09
C ARG A 57 35.42 -15.77 -3.69
N ASP A 58 35.59 -15.70 -5.00
CA ASP A 58 36.22 -14.55 -5.67
C ASP A 58 35.37 -13.28 -5.54
N TRP A 59 34.05 -13.34 -5.78
CA TRP A 59 33.20 -12.17 -5.59
C TRP A 59 32.99 -11.82 -4.12
N ILE A 60 32.95 -12.79 -3.21
CA ILE A 60 32.92 -12.54 -1.76
C ILE A 60 34.19 -11.82 -1.32
N ALA A 61 35.37 -12.22 -1.80
CA ALA A 61 36.64 -11.56 -1.53
C ALA A 61 36.67 -10.13 -2.08
N ALA A 62 36.11 -9.90 -3.26
CA ALA A 62 35.98 -8.56 -3.83
C ALA A 62 35.04 -7.67 -2.99
N VAL A 63 33.90 -8.20 -2.52
CA VAL A 63 33.01 -7.51 -1.56
C VAL A 63 33.76 -7.19 -0.27
N HIS A 64 34.47 -8.17 0.30
CA HIS A 64 35.29 -7.95 1.49
C HIS A 64 36.27 -6.80 1.29
N ARG A 65 37.02 -6.76 0.19
CA ARG A 65 37.96 -5.66 -0.08
C ARG A 65 37.27 -4.28 -0.11
N VAL A 66 36.19 -4.13 -0.87
CA VAL A 66 35.54 -2.80 -1.02
C VAL A 66 34.75 -2.36 0.21
N LEU A 67 34.33 -3.28 1.09
CA LEU A 67 33.57 -2.95 2.29
C LEU A 67 34.44 -2.25 3.34
N LYS A 68 33.92 -1.21 4.02
CA LYS A 68 34.57 -0.58 5.16
C LYS A 68 34.76 -1.55 6.33
N SER A 69 35.70 -1.24 7.22
CA SER A 69 35.98 -2.05 8.42
C SER A 69 34.78 -2.20 9.36
N ASP A 70 33.89 -1.21 9.37
CA ASP A 70 32.64 -1.16 10.12
C ASP A 70 31.40 -1.45 9.24
N GLY A 71 31.59 -1.80 7.97
CA GLY A 71 30.51 -2.08 7.04
C GLY A 71 29.87 -3.46 7.28
N ALA A 72 28.69 -3.63 6.70
CA ALA A 72 27.94 -4.88 6.74
C ALA A 72 27.78 -5.51 5.36
N PHE A 73 27.80 -6.84 5.30
CA PHE A 73 27.56 -7.62 4.09
C PHE A 73 26.38 -8.56 4.32
N TRP A 74 25.40 -8.51 3.42
CA TRP A 74 24.25 -9.40 3.41
C TRP A 74 24.26 -10.28 2.17
N LEU A 75 24.02 -11.58 2.36
CA LEU A 75 23.99 -12.58 1.31
C LEU A 75 22.67 -13.34 1.30
N ALA A 76 21.97 -13.34 0.17
CA ALA A 76 20.82 -14.20 -0.08
C ALA A 76 21.23 -15.47 -0.84
N ILE A 77 20.75 -16.64 -0.44
CA ILE A 77 21.01 -17.92 -1.12
C ILE A 77 19.92 -18.96 -0.85
N GLY A 78 19.76 -19.92 -1.76
CA GLY A 78 18.90 -21.10 -1.59
C GLY A 78 19.54 -22.21 -0.75
N ASP A 79 18.81 -23.31 -0.55
CA ASP A 79 19.21 -24.44 0.31
C ASP A 79 20.57 -25.05 -0.11
N GLU A 80 20.81 -25.16 -1.43
CA GLU A 80 21.88 -25.97 -2.02
C GLU A 80 23.29 -25.55 -1.62
N TYR A 81 23.50 -24.26 -1.37
CA TYR A 81 24.83 -23.70 -1.14
C TYR A 81 24.89 -22.81 0.11
N ALA A 82 23.87 -22.86 0.97
CA ALA A 82 23.78 -21.98 2.14
C ALA A 82 24.95 -22.19 3.11
N ALA A 83 25.30 -23.45 3.39
CA ALA A 83 26.41 -23.78 4.29
C ALA A 83 27.76 -23.39 3.66
N GLU A 84 27.92 -23.71 2.37
CA GLU A 84 29.13 -23.51 1.59
C GLU A 84 29.47 -22.02 1.48
N LEU A 85 28.52 -21.17 1.09
CA LEU A 85 28.77 -19.74 0.99
C LEU A 85 28.96 -19.09 2.36
N LYS A 86 28.31 -19.61 3.41
CA LYS A 86 28.58 -19.14 4.78
C LYS A 86 30.03 -19.42 5.17
N LEU A 87 30.50 -20.65 4.96
CA LEU A 87 31.89 -21.02 5.28
C LEU A 87 32.88 -20.26 4.39
N ALA A 88 32.62 -20.15 3.10
CA ALA A 88 33.45 -19.36 2.19
C ALA A 88 33.55 -17.89 2.60
N SER A 89 32.46 -17.29 3.10
CA SER A 89 32.49 -15.92 3.63
C SER A 89 33.37 -15.80 4.87
N GLN A 90 33.33 -16.81 5.75
CA GLN A 90 34.20 -16.85 6.93
C GLN A 90 35.67 -17.07 6.56
N ASP A 91 35.96 -17.91 5.57
CA ASP A 91 37.31 -18.15 5.05
C ASP A 91 37.94 -16.85 4.48
N VAL A 92 37.13 -16.00 3.85
CA VAL A 92 37.54 -14.69 3.33
C VAL A 92 37.84 -13.68 4.45
N GLY A 93 37.31 -13.89 5.66
CA GLY A 93 37.55 -13.03 6.83
C GLY A 93 36.30 -12.35 7.39
N PHE A 94 35.09 -12.70 6.92
CA PHE A 94 33.86 -12.18 7.53
C PHE A 94 33.47 -12.93 8.80
N HIS A 95 32.82 -12.22 9.71
CA HIS A 95 32.17 -12.79 10.89
C HIS A 95 30.65 -12.80 10.71
N CYS A 96 30.04 -13.99 10.77
CA CYS A 96 28.59 -14.14 10.72
C CYS A 96 27.97 -13.61 12.01
N ARG A 97 27.08 -12.63 11.92
CA ARG A 97 26.30 -12.08 13.04
C ARG A 97 24.96 -12.76 13.21
N SER A 98 24.29 -13.03 12.10
CA SER A 98 22.95 -13.65 12.10
C SER A 98 22.77 -14.50 10.86
N TRP A 99 22.08 -15.63 11.02
CA TRP A 99 21.54 -16.43 9.92
C TRP A 99 20.03 -16.30 9.95
N VAL A 100 19.51 -15.41 9.12
CA VAL A 100 18.08 -15.10 9.04
C VAL A 100 17.43 -16.01 8.00
N ILE A 101 16.26 -16.56 8.34
CA ILE A 101 15.43 -17.34 7.42
C ILE A 101 14.34 -16.43 6.86
N TRP A 102 14.39 -16.16 5.56
CA TRP A 102 13.32 -15.49 4.85
C TRP A 102 12.28 -16.51 4.43
N TYR A 103 11.13 -16.51 5.11
CA TYR A 103 10.01 -17.41 4.83
C TYR A 103 9.00 -16.80 3.86
N TYR A 104 8.46 -17.64 2.97
CA TYR A 104 7.42 -17.29 2.02
C TYR A 104 6.50 -18.48 1.71
N THR A 105 5.21 -18.21 1.54
CA THR A 105 4.16 -19.24 1.42
C THR A 105 4.02 -19.85 0.01
N PHE A 106 4.53 -19.20 -1.03
CA PHE A 106 4.44 -19.68 -2.41
C PHE A 106 5.74 -20.40 -2.81
N GLY A 107 5.85 -21.66 -2.40
CA GLY A 107 7.01 -22.55 -2.62
C GLY A 107 6.90 -23.46 -3.84
N VAL A 108 8.02 -24.09 -4.24
CA VAL A 108 7.98 -25.19 -5.23
C VAL A 108 7.44 -26.44 -4.53
N ASN A 109 6.37 -27.04 -5.08
CA ASN A 109 5.84 -28.29 -4.57
C ASN A 109 6.90 -29.40 -4.71
N CYS A 110 7.25 -30.04 -3.61
CA CYS A 110 8.26 -31.09 -3.56
C CYS A 110 7.57 -32.44 -3.29
N LYS A 111 7.86 -33.46 -4.11
CA LYS A 111 7.24 -34.80 -3.98
C LYS A 111 7.95 -35.72 -2.99
N GLN A 112 9.26 -35.59 -2.87
CA GLN A 112 10.14 -36.52 -2.13
C GLN A 112 10.87 -35.85 -0.96
N LYS A 113 10.51 -34.61 -0.62
CA LYS A 113 11.10 -33.84 0.48
C LYS A 113 10.16 -32.73 0.94
N PHE A 114 10.49 -32.08 2.06
CA PHE A 114 9.75 -30.90 2.53
C PHE A 114 9.71 -29.80 1.46
N SER A 115 8.57 -29.11 1.40
CA SER A 115 8.34 -28.05 0.42
C SER A 115 9.27 -26.86 0.66
N ARG A 116 9.88 -26.37 -0.41
CA ARG A 116 10.78 -25.21 -0.38
C ARG A 116 10.00 -23.92 -0.23
N SER A 117 10.01 -23.36 0.97
CA SER A 117 9.24 -22.18 1.37
C SER A 117 10.11 -21.11 2.06
N HIS A 118 11.42 -21.17 1.88
CA HIS A 118 12.33 -20.19 2.46
C HIS A 118 13.57 -19.96 1.60
N ALA A 119 14.30 -18.90 1.93
CA ALA A 119 15.67 -18.64 1.50
C ALA A 119 16.50 -18.21 2.72
N HIS A 120 17.82 -18.31 2.60
CA HIS A 120 18.75 -17.97 3.65
C HIS A 120 19.29 -16.57 3.42
N LEU A 121 19.29 -15.75 4.48
CA LEU A 121 19.91 -14.44 4.51
C LEU A 121 21.01 -14.44 5.57
N PHE A 122 22.26 -14.29 5.16
CA PHE A 122 23.38 -14.19 6.10
C PHE A 122 23.76 -12.73 6.31
N HIS A 123 23.91 -12.33 7.56
CA HIS A 123 24.44 -11.03 7.95
C HIS A 123 25.88 -11.19 8.42
N PHE A 124 26.81 -10.62 7.67
CA PHE A 124 28.25 -10.65 7.90
C PHE A 124 28.80 -9.25 8.20
N VAL A 125 29.86 -9.20 9.00
CA VAL A 125 30.63 -7.98 9.29
C VAL A 125 32.12 -8.29 9.29
N LYS A 126 32.97 -7.29 9.03
CA LYS A 126 34.42 -7.45 9.15
C LYS A 126 34.90 -7.48 10.59
N ASN A 127 34.32 -6.62 11.42
CA ASN A 127 34.70 -6.50 12.83
C ASN A 127 33.47 -6.78 13.71
N PRO A 128 33.43 -7.89 14.47
CA PRO A 128 32.27 -8.25 15.29
C PRO A 128 32.09 -7.36 16.53
N GLN A 129 33.03 -6.48 16.84
CA GLN A 129 32.95 -5.51 17.93
C GLN A 129 32.61 -4.09 17.44
N GLN A 130 32.91 -3.76 16.18
CA GLN A 130 32.70 -2.43 15.61
C GLN A 130 32.10 -2.54 14.22
N PHE A 131 30.79 -2.37 14.12
CA PHE A 131 30.06 -2.42 12.86
C PHE A 131 28.80 -1.55 12.93
N THR A 132 28.36 -1.08 11.76
CA THR A 132 27.15 -0.28 11.63
C THR A 132 25.91 -1.14 11.88
N PHE A 133 25.26 -0.88 13.00
CA PHE A 133 23.98 -1.48 13.35
C PHE A 133 23.14 -0.49 14.15
N ARG A 134 22.12 0.09 13.50
CA ARG A 134 21.26 1.17 14.02
C ARG A 134 20.20 0.64 14.99
N ALA A 135 20.66 -0.09 16.00
CA ALA A 135 19.80 -0.73 16.98
C ALA A 135 18.96 0.28 17.78
N ASN A 136 19.48 1.47 18.06
CA ASN A 136 18.80 2.44 18.92
C ASN A 136 17.80 3.34 18.18
N ASP A 137 17.67 3.15 16.87
CA ASP A 137 16.68 3.84 16.06
C ASP A 137 15.27 3.30 16.36
N PRO A 138 14.31 4.15 16.79
CA PRO A 138 12.93 3.72 17.03
C PRO A 138 12.28 3.03 15.83
N ASP A 139 12.63 3.42 14.59
CA ASP A 139 12.04 2.84 13.37
C ASP A 139 12.48 1.39 13.11
N ASN A 140 13.49 0.93 13.85
CA ASN A 140 14.06 -0.42 13.79
C ASN A 140 13.68 -1.29 15.00
N ARG A 141 12.86 -0.75 15.92
CA ARG A 141 12.42 -1.43 17.15
C ARG A 141 10.98 -1.92 17.00
N ILE A 142 10.69 -3.04 17.66
CA ILE A 142 9.33 -3.56 17.80
C ILE A 142 8.97 -3.66 19.29
N PRO A 143 7.70 -3.54 19.67
CA PRO A 143 7.28 -3.80 21.04
C PRO A 143 7.68 -5.20 21.51
N SER A 144 8.14 -5.34 22.74
CA SER A 144 8.50 -6.64 23.32
C SER A 144 7.35 -7.26 24.11
N ALA A 145 7.28 -8.60 24.19
CA ALA A 145 6.32 -9.26 25.08
C ALA A 145 6.56 -8.88 26.56
N ARG A 146 7.81 -8.65 26.98
CA ARG A 146 8.12 -8.09 28.31
C ARG A 146 7.45 -6.75 28.58
N GLN A 147 7.33 -5.93 27.55
CA GLN A 147 6.69 -4.62 27.62
C GLN A 147 5.16 -4.71 27.52
N LEU A 148 4.65 -5.54 26.61
CA LEU A 148 3.22 -5.61 26.29
C LEU A 148 2.42 -6.59 27.16
N VAL A 149 3.03 -7.71 27.56
CA VAL A 149 2.36 -8.84 28.22
C VAL A 149 2.74 -8.90 29.70
N TYR A 150 4.03 -8.81 30.01
CA TYR A 150 4.53 -9.05 31.37
C TYR A 150 4.73 -7.78 32.21
N ASN A 151 4.62 -6.59 31.60
CA ASN A 151 4.92 -5.29 32.22
C ASN A 151 6.22 -5.32 33.07
N ASP A 152 7.24 -6.00 32.55
CA ASP A 152 8.50 -6.27 33.27
C ASP A 152 9.37 -5.01 33.24
N ASN A 153 9.78 -4.52 34.41
CA ASN A 153 10.64 -3.33 34.54
C ASN A 153 12.01 -3.47 33.86
N ARG A 154 12.44 -4.69 33.51
CA ARG A 154 13.64 -4.96 32.71
C ARG A 154 13.41 -4.82 31.21
N ALA A 155 12.18 -4.59 30.77
CA ALA A 155 11.88 -4.32 29.36
C ALA A 155 12.57 -3.03 28.93
N ASN A 156 13.15 -3.03 27.72
CA ASN A 156 13.65 -1.80 27.15
C ASN A 156 12.45 -0.91 26.78
N PRO A 157 12.34 0.32 27.34
CA PRO A 157 11.19 1.19 27.09
C PRO A 157 11.06 1.60 25.62
N LYS A 158 12.14 1.50 24.83
CA LYS A 158 12.16 1.77 23.38
C LYS A 158 11.83 0.54 22.52
N GLY A 159 11.47 -0.60 23.12
CA GLY A 159 11.19 -1.86 22.43
C GLY A 159 12.43 -2.75 22.22
N ARG A 160 12.21 -3.92 21.62
CA ARG A 160 13.24 -4.91 21.27
C ARG A 160 13.65 -4.80 19.81
N LEU A 161 14.79 -5.41 19.46
CA LEU A 161 15.14 -5.67 18.06
C LEU A 161 14.34 -6.89 17.56
N PRO A 162 14.14 -7.04 16.24
CA PRO A 162 13.60 -8.27 15.66
C PRO A 162 14.51 -9.48 15.98
N ASP A 163 13.91 -10.65 16.24
CA ASP A 163 14.65 -11.90 16.56
C ASP A 163 15.29 -12.56 15.32
N ASP A 164 16.20 -13.51 15.58
CA ASP A 164 17.01 -14.26 14.61
C ASP A 164 16.77 -15.79 14.62
N THR A 165 15.83 -16.32 15.40
CA THR A 165 15.58 -17.77 15.55
C THR A 165 14.12 -18.16 15.39
N TRP A 166 13.85 -19.43 15.06
CA TRP A 166 12.50 -19.98 14.95
C TRP A 166 12.08 -20.72 16.22
N ILE A 167 11.28 -20.17 17.13
CA ILE A 167 10.49 -20.98 18.10
C ILE A 167 9.14 -20.35 18.47
N ILE A 168 8.06 -21.12 18.30
CA ILE A 168 6.78 -20.93 19.00
C ILE A 168 6.89 -21.52 20.43
N ARG A 169 6.58 -20.75 21.48
CA ARG A 169 6.30 -21.29 22.82
C ARG A 169 4.83 -21.10 23.21
N PRO A 170 4.06 -22.20 23.37
CA PRO A 170 2.68 -22.15 23.86
C PRO A 170 2.48 -21.53 25.26
N ALA A 171 3.55 -21.37 26.04
CA ALA A 171 3.50 -20.82 27.39
C ALA A 171 3.47 -19.27 27.46
N ASP A 172 3.63 -18.58 26.32
CA ASP A 172 3.63 -17.10 26.26
C ASP A 172 2.27 -16.50 25.88
N VAL A 173 1.21 -17.33 25.89
CA VAL A 173 -0.19 -16.90 25.78
C VAL A 173 -0.69 -16.52 27.18
N VAL A 174 -0.71 -15.21 27.48
CA VAL A 174 -1.48 -14.67 28.60
C VAL A 174 -2.57 -13.78 28.02
N GLY A 175 -3.83 -14.17 28.21
CA GLY A 175 -5.03 -13.47 27.77
C GLY A 175 -6.21 -14.42 27.71
N GLU A 176 -7.28 -14.11 28.44
CA GLU A 176 -8.52 -14.89 28.45
C GLU A 176 -9.14 -14.95 27.06
N LEU A 177 -9.59 -16.15 26.68
CA LEU A 177 -10.44 -16.38 25.52
C LEU A 177 -11.83 -15.82 25.86
N ILE A 178 -12.24 -14.76 25.17
CA ILE A 178 -13.62 -14.27 25.18
C ILE A 178 -14.17 -14.55 23.79
N ASP A 179 -15.23 -15.35 23.71
CA ASP A 179 -16.06 -15.42 22.51
C ASP A 179 -17.17 -14.35 22.57
N ASP A 180 -17.85 -14.15 21.43
CA ASP A 180 -18.72 -13.00 21.17
C ASP A 180 -19.97 -12.89 22.09
N GLU A 181 -20.17 -13.79 23.06
CA GLU A 181 -21.20 -13.70 24.11
C GLU A 181 -20.69 -13.83 25.56
N GLY A 182 -19.37 -13.98 25.79
CA GLY A 182 -18.78 -13.79 27.11
C GLY A 182 -19.01 -14.90 28.14
N THR A 183 -19.18 -16.16 27.76
CA THR A 183 -19.09 -17.29 28.71
C THR A 183 -18.63 -18.58 28.01
N TRP A 184 -17.47 -19.13 28.39
CA TRP A 184 -17.01 -20.45 27.94
C TRP A 184 -16.56 -21.35 29.11
N SER A 185 -17.00 -22.61 29.09
CA SER A 185 -16.48 -23.69 29.97
C SER A 185 -16.05 -24.91 29.13
N PRO A 186 -14.89 -25.53 29.41
CA PRO A 186 -14.33 -26.65 28.64
C PRO A 186 -15.16 -27.94 28.62
N ASP A 187 -16.17 -28.06 29.49
CA ASP A 187 -16.86 -29.33 29.74
C ASP A 187 -17.93 -29.70 28.70
N THR A 188 -18.10 -28.90 27.64
CA THR A 188 -19.22 -29.04 26.69
C THR A 188 -18.86 -29.51 25.27
N LEU A 189 -17.59 -29.81 24.98
CA LEU A 189 -17.19 -30.34 23.67
C LEU A 189 -16.94 -31.85 23.73
N ALA A 190 -17.75 -32.63 23.01
CA ALA A 190 -17.43 -34.02 22.69
C ALA A 190 -16.29 -34.06 21.65
N PRO A 191 -15.32 -34.98 21.76
CA PRO A 191 -14.22 -35.09 20.80
C PRO A 191 -14.72 -35.48 19.40
N PRO A 192 -14.10 -34.97 18.32
CA PRO A 192 -14.51 -35.26 16.95
C PRO A 192 -14.27 -36.73 16.57
N SER A 193 -15.16 -37.31 15.76
CA SER A 193 -15.05 -38.69 15.27
C SER A 193 -14.09 -38.83 14.07
N ASP A 194 -13.40 -39.97 14.01
CA ASP A 194 -12.32 -40.33 13.06
C ASP A 194 -12.66 -40.31 11.55
N SER A 195 -13.85 -39.84 11.14
CA SER A 195 -14.31 -39.88 9.74
C SER A 195 -14.10 -38.60 8.95
N ASP A 196 -13.66 -37.49 9.55
CA ASP A 196 -13.41 -36.24 8.82
C ASP A 196 -11.96 -36.15 8.33
N GLN A 197 -11.82 -36.46 7.04
CA GLN A 197 -10.63 -36.47 6.22
C GLN A 197 -9.78 -35.18 6.38
N THR A 198 -8.53 -35.38 6.78
CA THR A 198 -7.34 -34.51 6.76
C THR A 198 -7.51 -33.11 6.14
N TRP A 199 -8.03 -32.18 6.91
CA TRP A 199 -7.74 -30.76 6.72
C TRP A 199 -6.34 -30.48 7.29
N THR A 200 -5.34 -30.29 6.44
CA THR A 200 -4.13 -29.58 6.88
C THR A 200 -4.50 -28.11 6.97
N LEU A 201 -4.84 -27.65 8.18
CA LEU A 201 -4.97 -26.22 8.47
C LEU A 201 -3.65 -25.55 8.10
N ARG A 202 -3.68 -24.66 7.12
CA ARG A 202 -2.50 -23.83 6.83
C ARG A 202 -2.30 -22.92 8.04
N PRO A 203 -1.06 -22.66 8.51
CA PRO A 203 -0.83 -21.81 9.67
C PRO A 203 -1.60 -20.49 9.61
N GLN A 204 -1.65 -19.84 8.44
CA GLN A 204 -2.43 -18.61 8.20
C GLN A 204 -3.96 -18.71 8.36
N ASP A 205 -4.54 -19.92 8.42
CA ASP A 205 -5.97 -20.16 8.58
C ASP A 205 -6.35 -20.46 10.05
N LEU A 206 -5.37 -20.43 10.97
CA LEU A 206 -5.57 -20.56 12.41
C LEU A 206 -5.55 -19.17 13.07
N ALA A 207 -6.49 -18.91 13.99
CA ALA A 207 -6.56 -17.67 14.76
C ALA A 207 -5.31 -17.42 15.64
N THR A 208 -4.47 -18.43 15.82
CA THR A 208 -3.32 -18.48 16.74
C THR A 208 -1.96 -18.55 16.05
N CYS A 209 -1.86 -18.24 14.76
CA CYS A 209 -0.58 -18.26 14.05
C CYS A 209 0.07 -16.89 13.82
N PHE A 210 1.32 -16.95 13.37
CA PHE A 210 2.38 -15.95 13.45
C PHE A 210 1.97 -14.48 13.44
N LYS A 211 2.40 -13.72 14.47
CA LYS A 211 2.29 -12.26 14.55
C LYS A 211 3.52 -11.58 13.91
N PRO A 212 3.42 -10.32 13.44
CA PRO A 212 4.56 -9.61 12.83
C PRO A 212 5.70 -9.31 13.82
N SER A 213 5.38 -9.42 15.10
CA SER A 213 6.29 -9.33 16.24
C SER A 213 6.99 -10.65 16.59
N GLU A 214 6.82 -11.69 15.77
CA GLU A 214 7.34 -13.04 15.99
C GLU A 214 8.40 -13.41 14.93
N ASP A 215 9.06 -14.55 15.15
CA ASP A 215 10.51 -14.69 14.96
C ASP A 215 10.91 -15.17 13.56
N THR A 216 10.24 -14.66 12.53
CA THR A 216 10.49 -14.96 11.14
C THR A 216 10.24 -13.73 10.28
N TRP A 217 11.17 -13.41 9.39
CA TRP A 217 10.96 -12.34 8.42
C TRP A 217 10.04 -12.85 7.32
N TYR A 218 8.74 -12.75 7.56
CA TYR A 218 7.76 -13.05 6.53
C TYR A 218 7.74 -11.91 5.52
N PHE A 219 8.11 -12.20 4.27
CA PHE A 219 7.87 -11.29 3.15
C PHE A 219 7.42 -12.14 1.97
N PRO A 220 6.25 -11.87 1.36
CA PRO A 220 5.85 -12.58 0.16
C PRO A 220 6.90 -12.44 -0.95
N ARG A 221 7.22 -13.53 -1.68
CA ARG A 221 8.00 -13.41 -2.93
C ARG A 221 7.27 -12.49 -3.90
N VAL A 222 8.01 -11.67 -4.65
CA VAL A 222 7.42 -10.79 -5.68
C VAL A 222 6.97 -11.65 -6.87
N ALA A 223 5.72 -12.13 -6.82
CA ALA A 223 5.14 -13.01 -7.82
C ALA A 223 4.37 -12.22 -8.91
N GLY A 224 4.07 -12.89 -10.02
CA GLY A 224 3.76 -12.27 -11.33
C GLY A 224 2.68 -11.19 -11.40
N THR A 225 1.74 -11.08 -10.45
CA THR A 225 0.70 -10.02 -10.45
C THR A 225 0.90 -8.97 -9.37
N PHE A 226 2.01 -9.02 -8.63
CA PHE A 226 2.23 -8.10 -7.53
C PHE A 226 2.50 -6.72 -8.12
N LYS A 227 1.95 -5.66 -7.51
CA LYS A 227 2.15 -4.29 -8.00
C LYS A 227 3.64 -3.91 -8.06
N GLU A 228 4.42 -4.46 -7.13
CA GLU A 228 5.87 -4.33 -7.04
C GLU A 228 6.62 -5.00 -8.20
N ARG A 229 6.00 -5.96 -8.89
CA ARG A 229 6.64 -6.77 -9.93
C ARG A 229 7.04 -5.90 -11.12
N ALA A 230 8.34 -5.82 -11.38
CA ALA A 230 8.91 -5.07 -12.49
C ALA A 230 8.70 -5.77 -13.85
N GLY A 231 8.46 -7.09 -13.84
CA GLY A 231 8.02 -7.86 -15.01
C GLY A 231 9.13 -8.38 -15.92
N PHE A 232 10.33 -7.80 -15.87
CA PHE A 232 11.46 -8.13 -16.77
C PHE A 232 12.54 -9.04 -16.16
N HIS A 233 12.54 -9.29 -14.85
CA HIS A 233 13.56 -10.11 -14.17
C HIS A 233 12.92 -11.22 -13.34
N GLY A 234 13.23 -12.49 -13.60
CA GLY A 234 12.64 -13.67 -12.96
C GLY A 234 12.40 -13.64 -11.45
N CYS A 235 13.46 -13.31 -10.72
CA CYS A 235 13.54 -13.45 -9.26
C CYS A 235 13.75 -12.07 -8.63
N GLN A 236 12.69 -11.27 -8.52
CA GLN A 236 12.80 -9.93 -7.93
C GLN A 236 12.69 -10.02 -6.40
N MET A 237 13.65 -9.41 -5.69
CA MET A 237 13.62 -9.30 -4.22
C MET A 237 12.53 -8.32 -3.73
N PRO A 238 11.87 -8.57 -2.58
CA PRO A 238 10.91 -7.65 -1.99
C PRO A 238 11.56 -6.38 -1.43
N GLU A 239 10.99 -5.21 -1.72
CA GLU A 239 11.52 -3.92 -1.28
C GLU A 239 11.47 -3.74 0.25
N GLN A 240 10.39 -4.19 0.90
CA GLN A 240 10.28 -4.08 2.36
C GLN A 240 11.31 -4.93 3.12
N LEU A 241 11.70 -6.08 2.53
CA LEU A 241 12.77 -6.93 3.06
C LEU A 241 14.11 -6.19 3.04
N LEU A 242 14.48 -5.66 1.87
CA LEU A 242 15.73 -4.89 1.72
C LEU A 242 15.67 -3.58 2.51
N GLY A 243 14.49 -2.98 2.66
CA GLY A 243 14.29 -1.76 3.43
C GLY A 243 14.55 -1.94 4.92
N ARG A 244 14.31 -3.14 5.46
CA ARG A 244 14.70 -3.48 6.83
C ARG A 244 16.22 -3.57 6.96
N ILE A 245 16.88 -4.25 6.03
CA ILE A 245 18.35 -4.43 6.01
C ILE A 245 19.06 -3.07 5.89
N ILE A 246 18.69 -2.27 4.89
CA ILE A 246 19.34 -1.00 4.60
C ILE A 246 19.17 -0.01 5.76
N ARG A 247 18.00 0.02 6.42
CA ARG A 247 17.79 0.89 7.60
C ARG A 247 18.60 0.47 8.82
N LEU A 248 18.82 -0.83 9.02
CA LEU A 248 19.58 -1.34 10.17
C LEU A 248 21.09 -1.21 9.95
N CYS A 249 21.57 -1.43 8.74
CA CYS A 249 22.99 -1.62 8.45
C CYS A 249 23.64 -0.49 7.62
N SER A 250 22.96 0.65 7.48
CA SER A 250 23.54 1.86 6.86
C SER A 250 22.90 3.15 7.39
N ASN A 251 23.63 4.25 7.27
CA ASN A 251 23.18 5.62 7.53
C ASN A 251 22.75 6.33 6.24
N ASP A 252 22.11 7.49 6.38
CA ASP A 252 21.67 8.29 5.24
C ASP A 252 22.90 8.82 4.46
N GLY A 253 22.83 8.79 3.13
CA GLY A 253 23.93 9.23 2.25
C GLY A 253 25.10 8.27 2.10
N GLU A 254 25.14 7.18 2.86
CA GLU A 254 26.13 6.08 2.73
C GLU A 254 25.92 5.27 1.44
N LEU A 255 26.94 4.53 1.03
CA LEU A 255 26.96 3.76 -0.20
C LEU A 255 26.50 2.31 0.02
N VAL A 256 25.41 1.95 -0.67
CA VAL A 256 24.91 0.58 -0.77
C VAL A 256 25.36 -0.04 -2.10
N LEU A 257 26.05 -1.18 -2.03
CA LEU A 257 26.52 -1.96 -3.17
C LEU A 257 25.60 -3.17 -3.42
N ASP A 258 25.28 -3.41 -4.69
CA ASP A 258 24.68 -4.65 -5.18
C ASP A 258 25.54 -5.25 -6.31
N PRO A 259 26.31 -6.32 -6.06
CA PRO A 259 27.14 -6.97 -7.09
C PRO A 259 26.31 -7.65 -8.20
N PHE A 260 25.04 -7.93 -7.97
CA PHE A 260 24.16 -8.71 -8.84
C PHE A 260 22.83 -7.98 -9.05
N SER A 261 22.90 -6.78 -9.62
CA SER A 261 21.81 -5.80 -9.50
C SER A 261 20.48 -6.26 -10.10
N GLY A 262 20.48 -7.04 -11.19
CA GLY A 262 19.31 -7.67 -11.80
C GLY A 262 18.14 -6.70 -11.97
N SER A 263 17.07 -6.92 -11.20
CA SER A 263 15.88 -6.04 -11.19
C SER A 263 16.10 -4.63 -10.59
N ALA A 264 17.30 -4.35 -10.10
CA ALA A 264 17.72 -3.15 -9.38
C ALA A 264 16.96 -2.88 -8.07
N THR A 265 16.42 -3.90 -7.38
CA THR A 265 15.63 -3.69 -6.15
C THR A 265 16.48 -3.11 -5.03
N THR A 266 17.69 -3.63 -4.76
CA THR A 266 18.58 -3.08 -3.71
C THR A 266 18.86 -1.60 -3.94
N LEU A 267 19.18 -1.24 -5.19
CA LEU A 267 19.49 0.13 -5.59
C LEU A 267 18.26 1.04 -5.51
N ALA A 268 17.09 0.52 -5.91
CA ALA A 268 15.81 1.21 -5.80
C ALA A 268 15.50 1.54 -4.34
N VAL A 269 15.63 0.57 -3.44
CA VAL A 269 15.39 0.75 -2.00
C VAL A 269 16.42 1.69 -1.38
N ALA A 270 17.70 1.53 -1.71
CA ALA A 270 18.76 2.45 -1.29
C ALA A 270 18.43 3.89 -1.68
N LYS A 271 18.04 4.13 -2.93
CA LYS A 271 17.61 5.44 -3.42
C LYS A 271 16.37 5.96 -2.68
N LYS A 272 15.32 5.14 -2.51
CA LYS A 272 14.10 5.50 -1.78
C LYS A 272 14.41 5.93 -0.34
N LEU A 273 15.35 5.24 0.30
CA LEU A 273 15.83 5.53 1.66
C LEU A 273 16.93 6.60 1.72
N GLY A 274 17.29 7.26 0.61
CA GLY A 274 18.28 8.35 0.62
C GLY A 274 19.74 7.91 0.80
N ARG A 275 20.08 6.65 0.49
CA ARG A 275 21.45 6.16 0.37
C ARG A 275 21.97 6.38 -1.05
N LYS A 276 23.28 6.51 -1.20
CA LYS A 276 23.94 6.35 -2.49
C LYS A 276 23.93 4.87 -2.86
N TYR A 277 23.98 4.56 -4.14
CA TYR A 277 23.94 3.17 -4.59
C TYR A 277 24.92 2.91 -5.73
N LEU A 278 25.41 1.69 -5.80
CA LEU A 278 26.21 1.20 -6.91
C LEU A 278 25.81 -0.24 -7.22
N GLY A 279 25.47 -0.50 -8.48
CA GLY A 279 25.18 -1.84 -8.96
C GLY A 279 26.15 -2.31 -10.03
N PHE A 280 26.34 -3.62 -10.12
CA PHE A 280 26.94 -4.26 -11.29
C PHE A 280 25.94 -5.21 -11.94
N ASP A 281 25.99 -5.30 -13.25
CA ASP A 281 25.29 -6.34 -14.01
C ASP A 281 26.01 -6.57 -15.34
N ILE A 282 25.90 -7.80 -15.85
CA ILE A 282 26.47 -8.18 -17.15
C ILE A 282 25.42 -8.07 -18.27
N SER A 283 24.13 -8.08 -17.94
CA SER A 283 23.02 -7.96 -18.89
C SER A 283 22.76 -6.50 -19.26
N ASP A 284 22.92 -6.18 -20.55
CA ASP A 284 22.50 -4.87 -21.09
C ASP A 284 21.00 -4.62 -20.89
N GLU A 285 20.18 -5.68 -20.96
CA GLU A 285 18.73 -5.59 -20.83
C GLU A 285 18.31 -5.23 -19.40
N TYR A 286 18.86 -5.94 -18.40
CA TYR A 286 18.62 -5.66 -16.99
C TYR A 286 19.13 -4.28 -16.59
N ILE A 287 20.30 -3.86 -17.09
CA ILE A 287 20.82 -2.51 -16.84
C ILE A 287 19.88 -1.44 -17.39
N ARG A 288 19.42 -1.60 -18.64
CA ARG A 288 18.50 -0.64 -19.27
C ARG A 288 17.22 -0.52 -18.46
N HIS A 289 16.61 -1.64 -18.08
CA HIS A 289 15.39 -1.65 -17.30
C HIS A 289 15.59 -1.16 -15.85
N GLY A 290 16.69 -1.56 -15.21
CA GLY A 290 17.08 -1.14 -13.87
C GLY A 290 17.32 0.37 -13.80
N ARG A 291 18.03 0.95 -14.78
CA ARG A 291 18.22 2.40 -14.88
C ARG A 291 16.91 3.15 -15.09
N ALA A 292 16.03 2.68 -15.98
CA ALA A 292 14.71 3.27 -16.17
C ALA A 292 13.86 3.22 -14.87
N ARG A 293 13.90 2.09 -14.15
CA ARG A 293 13.26 1.95 -12.82
C ARG A 293 13.84 2.99 -11.85
N LEU A 294 15.16 3.09 -11.75
CA LEU A 294 15.84 4.04 -10.87
C LEU A 294 15.51 5.49 -11.23
N GLU A 295 15.47 5.87 -12.50
CA GLU A 295 15.12 7.21 -12.96
C GLU A 295 13.70 7.63 -12.54
N SER A 296 12.77 6.68 -12.54
CA SER A 296 11.38 6.90 -12.11
C SER A 296 11.22 7.11 -10.60
N ILE A 297 12.17 6.62 -9.80
CA ILE A 297 12.15 6.69 -8.33
C ILE A 297 12.71 8.01 -7.83
N ARG A 298 12.05 8.61 -6.85
CA ARG A 298 12.53 9.77 -6.08
C ARG A 298 12.97 9.33 -4.67
N VAL A 299 13.94 10.05 -4.10
CA VAL A 299 14.31 9.87 -2.69
C VAL A 299 13.08 10.16 -1.82
N GLY A 300 12.79 9.29 -0.86
CA GLY A 300 11.62 9.38 0.01
C GLY A 300 10.32 8.79 -0.57
N ASP A 301 10.37 8.17 -1.75
CA ASP A 301 9.24 7.37 -2.24
C ASP A 301 8.99 6.17 -1.30
N PRO A 302 7.72 5.76 -1.09
CA PRO A 302 7.41 4.62 -0.24
C PRO A 302 7.98 3.32 -0.82
N LEU A 303 8.39 2.41 0.07
CA LEU A 303 8.72 1.04 -0.30
C LEU A 303 7.45 0.31 -0.74
N ASP A 304 7.56 -0.46 -1.83
CA ASP A 304 6.45 -1.26 -2.34
C ASP A 304 6.23 -2.51 -1.47
N GLY A 305 4.96 -2.90 -1.28
CA GLY A 305 4.56 -3.99 -0.38
C GLY A 305 4.12 -3.50 1.02
N SER A 306 3.48 -4.38 1.78
CA SER A 306 3.02 -4.05 3.14
C SER A 306 4.20 -4.01 4.12
N ALA A 307 4.27 -2.96 4.96
CA ALA A 307 5.21 -2.91 6.09
C ALA A 307 4.88 -3.99 7.15
N GLU A 308 3.62 -4.44 7.18
CA GLU A 308 3.09 -5.52 8.01
C GLU A 308 2.74 -6.72 7.12
N PRO A 309 3.62 -7.72 7.00
CA PRO A 309 3.54 -8.73 5.94
C PRO A 309 2.36 -9.71 6.09
N LEU A 310 1.66 -9.72 7.22
CA LEU A 310 0.46 -10.55 7.47
C LEU A 310 -0.78 -10.09 6.70
N ALA A 311 -0.82 -8.84 6.24
CA ALA A 311 -1.84 -8.40 5.29
C ALA A 311 -1.45 -8.90 3.89
N SER A 312 -1.92 -10.11 3.56
CA SER A 312 -1.70 -10.84 2.29
C SER A 312 -1.55 -9.98 1.03
N ALA A 313 -0.68 -10.43 0.12
CA ALA A 313 -0.43 -9.87 -1.21
C ALA A 313 -1.72 -9.46 -1.95
N PRO A 314 -1.68 -8.36 -2.73
CA PRO A 314 -2.84 -7.92 -3.51
C PRO A 314 -3.35 -9.06 -4.41
N LYS A 315 -4.67 -9.28 -4.43
CA LYS A 315 -5.31 -10.28 -5.28
C LYS A 315 -4.86 -10.08 -6.73
N THR A 316 -4.34 -11.15 -7.32
CA THR A 316 -4.07 -11.32 -8.75
C THR A 316 -5.28 -10.85 -9.56
N GLY A 317 -5.17 -9.71 -10.25
CA GLY A 317 -6.13 -9.32 -11.27
C GLY A 317 -6.13 -10.39 -12.37
N ALA A 318 -7.31 -10.90 -12.73
CA ALA A 318 -7.45 -11.89 -13.80
C ALA A 318 -6.84 -11.33 -15.10
N LYS A 319 -5.81 -12.00 -15.62
CA LYS A 319 -5.29 -11.75 -16.97
C LYS A 319 -6.39 -12.08 -17.98
N SER A 320 -6.95 -11.07 -18.65
CA SER A 320 -7.69 -11.31 -19.89
C SER A 320 -6.68 -11.62 -20.99
N LYS A 321 -6.90 -12.73 -21.69
CA LYS A 321 -6.20 -13.09 -22.92
C LYS A 321 -6.62 -12.12 -24.04
N GLY A 322 -5.63 -11.67 -24.81
CA GLY A 322 -5.74 -11.29 -26.23
C GLY A 322 -6.48 -10.00 -26.58
N ASN A 323 -5.73 -8.97 -27.02
CA ASN A 323 -5.64 -8.70 -28.46
C ASN A 323 -4.54 -7.66 -28.76
N ASN A 324 -3.62 -8.05 -29.65
CA ASN A 324 -2.78 -7.14 -30.42
C ASN A 324 -3.66 -6.11 -31.14
N LYS A 325 -3.29 -4.82 -31.06
CA LYS A 325 -3.48 -3.87 -32.15
C LYS A 325 -2.56 -2.64 -31.97
N SER A 326 -1.51 -2.66 -32.79
CA SER A 326 -0.89 -1.55 -33.53
C SER A 326 -0.89 -0.15 -32.93
N ALA A 327 0.35 0.36 -32.77
CA ALA A 327 0.69 1.77 -32.77
C ALA A 327 -0.02 2.55 -33.88
N SER A 328 -0.43 3.78 -33.56
CA SER A 328 -0.55 4.83 -34.57
C SER A 328 -0.06 6.16 -34.00
N VAL A 329 0.81 6.75 -34.80
CA VAL A 329 1.47 8.04 -34.72
C VAL A 329 0.44 9.14 -34.98
N ILE A 330 0.44 10.21 -34.19
CA ILE A 330 0.08 11.55 -34.66
C ILE A 330 1.08 12.55 -34.06
N ALA A 331 1.90 13.14 -34.96
CA ALA A 331 2.74 14.32 -34.75
C ALA A 331 1.86 15.57 -34.97
N CYS A 332 1.88 16.59 -34.10
CA CYS A 332 2.76 17.78 -34.01
C CYS A 332 2.06 19.07 -34.48
N ASP A 333 2.54 20.17 -33.90
CA ASP A 333 2.34 21.60 -34.18
C ASP A 333 1.11 22.26 -33.50
N ASP A 334 1.20 23.39 -32.78
CA ASP A 334 2.31 24.32 -32.54
C ASP A 334 2.03 25.23 -31.31
N MET A 335 3.10 25.57 -30.59
CA MET A 335 3.39 26.84 -29.86
C MET A 335 2.32 27.54 -28.99
N ILE A 336 2.48 27.48 -27.65
CA ILE A 336 2.62 28.69 -26.80
C ILE A 336 3.61 28.39 -25.66
N GLU A 337 4.70 29.14 -25.67
CA GLU A 337 5.76 29.22 -24.68
C GLU A 337 5.24 29.87 -23.39
N VAL A 338 5.04 29.08 -22.32
CA VAL A 338 4.98 29.61 -20.94
C VAL A 338 5.85 28.73 -20.07
N ARG A 339 7.07 29.21 -19.79
CA ARG A 339 7.94 28.66 -18.75
C ARG A 339 7.14 28.55 -17.44
N LYS A 340 6.90 27.32 -16.97
CA LYS A 340 6.41 27.01 -15.62
C LYS A 340 7.48 26.22 -14.85
N PRO A 341 7.58 26.42 -13.53
CA PRO A 341 8.83 26.30 -12.79
C PRO A 341 9.28 24.85 -12.63
N ILE A 342 10.60 24.69 -12.75
CA ILE A 342 11.35 23.46 -12.54
C ILE A 342 11.08 22.97 -11.12
N ASP A 343 10.35 21.86 -11.00
CA ASP A 343 10.18 21.08 -9.77
C ASP A 343 11.55 20.48 -9.41
N ARG A 344 12.40 21.28 -8.76
CA ARG A 344 13.77 20.90 -8.37
C ARG A 344 13.69 19.77 -7.35
N ARG A 345 14.28 18.60 -7.68
CA ARG A 345 14.44 17.46 -6.77
C ARG A 345 15.12 17.90 -5.47
N PHE A 346 14.45 17.67 -4.34
CA PHE A 346 14.99 17.89 -3.01
C PHE A 346 16.08 16.85 -2.67
N THR A 347 17.22 17.27 -2.13
CA THR A 347 18.13 16.39 -1.38
C THR A 347 17.46 15.93 -0.07
N ALA A 348 17.97 14.87 0.59
CA ALA A 348 17.39 14.38 1.86
C ALA A 348 17.32 15.49 2.95
N ALA A 349 18.37 16.32 3.05
CA ALA A 349 18.39 17.49 3.91
C ALA A 349 17.33 18.53 3.51
N GLN A 350 17.15 18.79 2.21
CA GLN A 350 16.11 19.71 1.73
C GLN A 350 14.69 19.16 1.95
N MET A 351 14.49 17.84 1.85
CA MET A 351 13.21 17.19 2.16
C MET A 351 12.89 17.31 3.65
N GLU A 352 13.86 17.06 4.52
CA GLU A 352 13.64 17.18 5.97
C GLU A 352 13.41 18.64 6.39
N LEU A 353 14.16 19.59 5.80
CA LEU A 353 13.88 21.03 5.97
C LEU A 353 12.48 21.40 5.46
N SER A 354 12.03 20.81 4.36
CA SER A 354 10.68 21.05 3.83
C SER A 354 9.60 20.45 4.73
N LEU A 355 9.84 19.28 5.32
CA LEU A 355 8.92 18.67 6.29
C LEU A 355 8.83 19.49 7.58
N LEU A 356 9.96 20.00 8.09
CA LEU A 356 9.99 20.92 9.23
C LEU A 356 9.26 22.22 8.91
N GLY A 357 9.53 22.81 7.73
CA GLY A 357 8.83 24.00 7.25
C GLY A 357 7.33 23.77 7.15
N VAL A 358 6.89 22.64 6.58
CA VAL A 358 5.46 22.32 6.42
C VAL A 358 4.79 22.12 7.79
N LYS A 359 5.50 21.48 8.73
CA LYS A 359 5.03 21.33 10.11
C LYS A 359 4.83 22.70 10.78
N GLU A 360 5.77 23.63 10.59
CA GLU A 360 5.66 24.99 11.11
C GLU A 360 4.56 25.80 10.41
N ALA A 361 4.45 25.71 9.09
CA ALA A 361 3.36 26.32 8.33
C ALA A 361 1.99 25.83 8.82
N PHE A 362 1.87 24.53 9.12
CA PHE A 362 0.68 23.96 9.72
C PHE A 362 0.42 24.56 11.11
N ARG A 363 1.42 24.62 12.00
CA ARG A 363 1.31 25.26 13.33
C ARG A 363 0.83 26.72 13.25
N LEU A 364 1.23 27.47 12.23
CA LEU A 364 0.82 28.86 12.04
C LEU A 364 -0.60 29.02 11.47
N ALA A 365 -1.08 28.05 10.68
CA ALA A 365 -2.30 28.20 9.89
C ALA A 365 -3.47 27.31 10.31
N HIS A 366 -3.26 26.31 11.17
CA HIS A 366 -4.28 25.29 11.43
C HIS A 366 -5.46 25.76 12.30
N GLU A 367 -5.33 26.88 13.00
CA GLU A 367 -6.38 27.46 13.87
C GLU A 367 -6.99 26.48 14.88
N GLY A 368 -6.22 25.49 15.35
CA GLY A 368 -6.70 24.43 16.26
C GLY A 368 -7.41 23.27 15.55
N PHE A 369 -7.56 23.28 14.23
CA PHE A 369 -8.11 22.15 13.47
C PHE A 369 -7.05 21.12 13.07
N SER A 370 -7.52 19.95 12.65
CA SER A 370 -6.66 18.85 12.20
C SER A 370 -6.15 19.04 10.77
N ALA A 371 -5.07 18.31 10.42
CA ALA A 371 -4.53 18.30 9.06
C ALA A 371 -5.56 17.88 7.99
N ASP A 372 -6.44 16.91 8.29
CA ASP A 372 -7.52 16.53 7.37
C ASP A 372 -8.50 17.71 7.11
N PHE A 373 -8.79 18.52 8.14
CA PHE A 373 -9.67 19.68 8.01
C PHE A 373 -8.99 20.83 7.26
N VAL A 374 -7.74 21.14 7.59
CA VAL A 374 -6.96 22.20 6.92
C VAL A 374 -6.80 21.92 5.42
N VAL A 375 -6.65 20.65 5.02
CA VAL A 375 -6.58 20.30 3.58
C VAL A 375 -7.96 20.31 2.92
N ALA A 376 -9.02 19.92 3.64
CA ALA A 376 -10.37 19.92 3.10
C ALA A 376 -10.97 21.34 2.96
N ASP A 377 -10.73 22.24 3.91
CA ASP A 377 -11.31 23.58 3.91
C ASP A 377 -10.54 24.52 2.96
N PRO A 378 -11.18 25.12 1.93
CA PRO A 378 -10.47 25.96 0.97
C PRO A 378 -9.77 27.18 1.60
N ASN A 379 -10.35 27.78 2.63
CA ASN A 379 -9.82 29.00 3.24
C ASN A 379 -8.61 28.67 4.11
N LEU A 380 -8.70 27.68 4.98
CA LEU A 380 -7.56 27.22 5.77
C LEU A 380 -6.48 26.60 4.90
N ASN A 381 -6.84 25.93 3.79
CA ASN A 381 -5.84 25.42 2.86
C ASN A 381 -5.08 26.54 2.15
N ALA A 382 -5.77 27.63 1.80
CA ALA A 382 -5.15 28.84 1.27
C ALA A 382 -4.26 29.52 2.33
N SER A 383 -4.73 29.66 3.58
CA SER A 383 -3.93 30.19 4.69
C SER A 383 -2.68 29.35 4.96
N PHE A 384 -2.80 28.03 4.92
CA PHE A 384 -1.69 27.09 5.05
C PHE A 384 -0.71 27.20 3.87
N SER A 385 -1.22 27.29 2.64
CA SER A 385 -0.39 27.52 1.45
C SER A 385 0.38 28.84 1.55
N ALA A 386 -0.30 29.92 1.96
CA ALA A 386 0.33 31.21 2.19
C ALA A 386 1.37 31.18 3.32
N ALA A 387 1.15 30.38 4.37
CA ALA A 387 2.15 30.15 5.41
C ALA A 387 3.39 29.41 4.86
N CYS A 388 3.19 28.40 4.00
CA CYS A 388 4.28 27.71 3.32
C CYS A 388 5.09 28.64 2.41
N GLU A 389 4.41 29.52 1.66
CA GLU A 389 5.05 30.53 0.82
C GLU A 389 5.87 31.53 1.65
N ARG A 390 5.31 32.06 2.74
CA ARG A 390 6.02 32.98 3.65
C ARG A 390 7.26 32.35 4.29
N LEU A 391 7.22 31.06 4.58
CA LEU A 391 8.35 30.30 5.12
C LEU A 391 9.36 29.87 4.04
N GLY A 392 9.12 30.22 2.77
CA GLY A 392 10.04 29.91 1.67
C GLY A 392 10.14 28.41 1.35
N ILE A 393 9.11 27.64 1.68
CA ILE A 393 9.10 26.19 1.44
C ILE A 393 8.96 25.94 -0.05
N VAL A 394 9.93 25.24 -0.64
CA VAL A 394 9.90 24.93 -2.07
C VAL A 394 8.71 23.99 -2.36
N GLY A 395 8.03 24.22 -3.48
CA GLY A 395 6.88 23.44 -3.93
C GLY A 395 5.67 24.32 -4.23
N GLY A 396 4.52 23.68 -4.44
CA GLY A 396 3.22 24.36 -4.49
C GLY A 396 2.21 23.66 -3.59
N THR A 397 0.99 24.16 -3.54
CA THR A 397 -0.09 23.67 -2.65
C THR A 397 -0.23 22.15 -2.66
N ARG A 398 -0.19 21.51 -3.84
CA ARG A 398 -0.23 20.05 -3.95
C ARG A 398 0.89 19.35 -3.16
N THR A 399 2.11 19.83 -3.31
CA THR A 399 3.30 19.30 -2.63
C THR A 399 3.16 19.50 -1.13
N TRP A 400 2.80 20.70 -0.68
CA TRP A 400 2.67 21.01 0.74
C TRP A 400 1.54 20.22 1.41
N ASN A 401 0.38 20.10 0.77
CA ASN A 401 -0.73 19.27 1.25
C ASN A 401 -0.33 17.79 1.36
N SER A 402 0.43 17.28 0.37
CA SER A 402 0.94 15.90 0.38
C SER A 402 1.94 15.67 1.51
N LEU A 403 2.86 16.63 1.74
CA LEU A 403 3.81 16.59 2.85
C LEU A 403 3.11 16.69 4.20
N LEU A 404 2.06 17.51 4.32
CA LEU A 404 1.25 17.61 5.53
C LEU A 404 0.55 16.29 5.85
N PHE A 405 -0.04 15.63 4.86
CA PHE A 405 -0.58 14.28 5.03
C PHE A 405 0.47 13.23 5.36
N ARG A 406 1.70 13.37 4.85
CA ARG A 406 2.83 12.51 5.23
C ARG A 406 3.18 12.68 6.70
N LEU A 407 3.34 13.90 7.18
CA LEU A 407 3.60 14.21 8.60
C LEU A 407 2.50 13.66 9.51
N ARG A 408 1.23 13.80 9.10
CA ARG A 408 0.08 13.22 9.81
C ARG A 408 0.17 11.69 9.88
N LYS A 409 0.40 11.02 8.75
CA LYS A 409 0.45 9.54 8.66
C LYS A 409 1.64 8.95 9.43
N SER A 410 2.74 9.68 9.55
CA SER A 410 3.91 9.27 10.34
C SER A 410 3.82 9.66 11.83
N GLY A 411 2.71 10.26 12.29
CA GLY A 411 2.57 10.71 13.67
C GLY A 411 3.44 11.93 14.05
N ARG A 412 4.12 12.57 13.09
CA ARG A 412 5.05 13.68 13.33
C ARG A 412 4.36 15.03 13.64
N LEU A 413 3.03 15.04 13.68
CA LEU A 413 2.20 16.16 14.12
C LEU A 413 1.63 15.98 15.54
N ALA A 414 1.97 14.89 16.24
CA ALA A 414 1.34 14.55 17.54
C ALA A 414 1.60 15.57 18.65
N ASP A 415 2.65 16.37 18.53
CA ASP A 415 3.03 17.47 19.43
C ASP A 415 2.30 18.80 19.13
N ILE A 416 1.53 18.87 18.04
CA ILE A 416 0.72 20.04 17.70
C ILE A 416 -0.72 19.80 18.18
N GLU A 417 -1.15 20.55 19.17
CA GLU A 417 -2.47 20.41 19.78
C GLU A 417 -3.57 20.86 18.81
N THR A 418 -4.60 20.01 18.61
CA THR A 418 -5.79 20.33 17.82
C THR A 418 -7.00 20.46 18.73
N THR A 419 -7.38 21.70 19.07
CA THR A 419 -8.44 22.02 20.04
C THR A 419 -9.84 22.11 19.42
N ARG A 420 -9.95 22.35 18.11
CA ARG A 420 -11.24 22.51 17.42
C ARG A 420 -11.58 21.26 16.63
N ARG A 421 -12.83 20.81 16.76
CA ARG A 421 -13.38 19.70 15.99
C ARG A 421 -14.46 20.24 15.07
N PHE A 422 -14.39 19.84 13.81
CA PHE A 422 -15.49 19.99 12.87
C PHE A 422 -16.20 18.65 12.75
N SER A 423 -17.49 18.63 13.10
CA SER A 423 -18.33 17.46 12.97
C SER A 423 -19.64 17.88 12.34
N VAL A 424 -20.03 17.17 11.29
CA VAL A 424 -21.36 17.26 10.70
C VAL A 424 -22.05 15.92 10.98
N SER A 425 -23.28 15.96 11.46
CA SER A 425 -24.11 14.77 11.71
C SER A 425 -24.48 14.07 10.40
N TRP A 426 -25.02 12.85 10.48
CA TRP A 426 -25.49 12.16 9.26
C TRP A 426 -26.74 12.81 8.69
N ALA A 427 -27.62 13.33 9.54
CA ALA A 427 -28.80 14.05 9.10
C ALA A 427 -28.45 15.33 8.33
N GLU A 428 -27.50 16.12 8.85
CA GLU A 428 -27.03 17.33 8.15
C GLU A 428 -26.32 17.01 6.84
N CYS A 429 -25.60 15.87 6.76
CA CYS A 429 -24.96 15.47 5.52
C CYS A 429 -25.93 14.82 4.52
N ASP A 430 -27.14 14.40 4.94
CA ASP A 430 -28.03 13.61 4.09
C ASP A 430 -28.19 14.36 2.77
N ASP A 431 -28.64 15.61 2.80
CA ASP A 431 -28.94 16.45 1.62
C ASP A 431 -27.85 16.48 0.53
N TYR A 432 -26.58 16.27 0.84
CA TYR A 432 -25.50 16.35 -0.16
C TYR A 432 -24.53 15.17 -0.19
N LEU A 433 -24.69 14.16 0.69
CA LEU A 433 -23.77 13.01 0.76
C LEU A 433 -23.70 12.26 -0.57
N PHE A 434 -24.84 12.05 -1.23
CA PHE A 434 -24.92 11.38 -2.52
C PHE A 434 -24.15 12.13 -3.61
N ALA A 435 -24.21 13.47 -3.59
CA ALA A 435 -23.52 14.32 -4.54
C ALA A 435 -22.00 14.27 -4.33
N SER A 436 -21.54 14.26 -3.07
CA SER A 436 -20.13 14.03 -2.73
C SER A 436 -19.64 12.66 -3.20
N GLU A 437 -20.45 11.61 -3.06
CA GLU A 437 -20.10 10.26 -3.51
C GLU A 437 -19.95 10.20 -5.04
N ILE A 438 -20.93 10.73 -5.77
CA ILE A 438 -20.92 10.77 -7.23
C ILE A 438 -19.73 11.60 -7.73
N ALA A 439 -19.51 12.78 -7.14
CA ALA A 439 -18.40 13.65 -7.49
C ALA A 439 -17.04 12.98 -7.24
N LEU A 440 -16.91 12.22 -6.15
CA LEU A 440 -15.69 11.47 -5.86
C LEU A 440 -15.39 10.46 -6.97
N GLU A 441 -16.37 9.62 -7.33
CA GLU A 441 -16.16 8.58 -8.35
C GLU A 441 -15.91 9.18 -9.75
N ILE A 442 -16.63 10.25 -10.11
CA ILE A 442 -16.39 10.97 -11.38
C ILE A 442 -14.99 11.57 -11.42
N THR A 443 -14.59 12.29 -10.35
CA THR A 443 -13.28 12.96 -10.30
C THR A 443 -12.15 11.95 -10.38
N LEU A 444 -12.24 10.81 -9.65
CA LEU A 444 -11.25 9.72 -9.74
C LEU A 444 -11.11 9.19 -11.19
N LYS A 445 -12.22 9.00 -11.90
CA LYS A 445 -12.20 8.50 -13.29
C LYS A 445 -11.64 9.52 -14.29
N GLN A 446 -12.00 10.80 -14.15
CA GLN A 446 -11.60 11.84 -15.09
C GLN A 446 -10.14 12.27 -14.92
N THR A 447 -9.68 12.41 -13.67
CA THR A 447 -8.35 12.94 -13.36
C THR A 447 -7.27 11.85 -13.31
N GLY A 448 -7.66 10.58 -13.16
CA GLY A 448 -6.73 9.48 -12.88
C GLY A 448 -6.16 9.48 -11.45
N ALA A 449 -6.67 10.34 -10.56
CA ALA A 449 -6.33 10.33 -9.14
C ALA A 449 -6.64 8.95 -8.52
N ARG A 450 -5.75 8.49 -7.63
CA ARG A 450 -5.82 7.13 -7.09
C ARG A 450 -6.61 7.07 -5.79
N SER A 451 -6.79 8.19 -5.11
CA SER A 451 -7.45 8.27 -3.81
C SER A 451 -8.08 9.64 -3.55
N LEU A 452 -8.96 9.71 -2.55
CA LEU A 452 -9.50 10.98 -2.05
C LEU A 452 -8.39 11.93 -1.57
N ASP A 453 -7.32 11.40 -0.94
CA ASP A 453 -6.20 12.24 -0.48
C ASP A 453 -5.55 12.98 -1.67
N GLU A 454 -5.38 12.31 -2.82
CA GLU A 454 -4.81 12.95 -4.01
C GLU A 454 -5.73 14.02 -4.59
N ILE A 455 -7.06 13.79 -4.58
CA ILE A 455 -8.05 14.79 -4.99
C ILE A 455 -7.98 16.02 -4.08
N LEU A 456 -7.96 15.82 -2.76
CA LEU A 456 -7.94 16.91 -1.79
C LEU A 456 -6.61 17.68 -1.79
N CYS A 457 -5.49 17.01 -2.06
CA CYS A 457 -4.19 17.68 -2.10
C CYS A 457 -4.03 18.57 -3.35
N GLU A 458 -4.58 18.20 -4.50
CA GLU A 458 -4.46 18.95 -5.77
C GLU A 458 -5.61 19.97 -5.93
N PRO A 459 -5.36 21.30 -5.87
CA PRO A 459 -6.41 22.31 -5.94
C PRO A 459 -7.31 22.20 -7.17
N ALA A 460 -6.75 21.84 -8.33
CA ALA A 460 -7.55 21.68 -9.55
C ALA A 460 -8.55 20.52 -9.43
N PHE A 461 -8.14 19.40 -8.82
CA PHE A 461 -9.00 18.23 -8.65
C PHE A 461 -10.05 18.48 -7.56
N ALA A 462 -9.65 19.11 -6.46
CA ALA A 462 -10.57 19.49 -5.40
C ALA A 462 -11.64 20.48 -5.92
N CYS A 463 -11.26 21.43 -6.77
CA CYS A 463 -12.19 22.36 -7.41
C CYS A 463 -13.17 21.65 -8.36
N GLU A 464 -12.70 20.69 -9.17
CA GLU A 464 -13.58 19.93 -10.06
C GLU A 464 -14.53 19.00 -9.30
N PHE A 465 -14.04 18.41 -8.19
CA PHE A 465 -14.86 17.69 -7.23
C PHE A 465 -15.97 18.58 -6.66
N ASP A 466 -15.64 19.78 -6.18
CA ASP A 466 -16.63 20.72 -5.61
C ASP A 466 -17.68 21.13 -6.64
N LYS A 467 -17.24 21.47 -7.87
CA LYS A 467 -18.15 21.85 -8.97
C LYS A 467 -19.10 20.71 -9.32
N THR A 468 -18.59 19.49 -9.42
CA THR A 468 -19.40 18.32 -9.74
C THR A 468 -20.42 18.05 -8.63
N ALA A 469 -19.99 18.07 -7.37
CA ALA A 469 -20.90 17.89 -6.23
C ALA A 469 -21.98 18.98 -6.21
N GLY A 470 -21.60 20.24 -6.43
CA GLY A 470 -22.53 21.37 -6.47
C GLY A 470 -23.55 21.32 -7.62
N ARG A 471 -23.25 20.68 -8.75
CA ARG A 471 -24.24 20.46 -9.82
C ARG A 471 -25.32 19.45 -9.40
N PHE A 472 -24.93 18.41 -8.66
CA PHE A 472 -25.87 17.39 -8.17
C PHE A 472 -26.65 17.83 -6.93
N ALA A 473 -26.06 18.62 -6.04
CA ALA A 473 -26.71 19.15 -4.84
C ALA A 473 -26.22 20.57 -4.56
N PRO A 474 -26.78 21.63 -5.18
CA PRO A 474 -26.33 23.00 -4.98
C PRO A 474 -26.70 23.53 -3.58
N GLY A 475 -26.05 24.63 -3.18
CA GLY A 475 -26.38 25.33 -1.93
C GLY A 475 -25.48 25.00 -0.74
N HIS A 476 -24.49 24.11 -0.91
CA HIS A 476 -23.53 23.75 0.14
C HIS A 476 -22.12 24.27 -0.18
N LYS A 477 -21.32 24.41 0.87
CA LYS A 477 -19.94 24.90 0.82
C LYS A 477 -18.99 23.76 0.41
N PRO A 478 -17.87 24.06 -0.28
CA PRO A 478 -16.84 23.06 -0.61
C PRO A 478 -16.40 22.15 0.55
N ILE A 479 -16.19 22.73 1.74
CA ILE A 479 -15.82 21.96 2.94
C ILE A 479 -16.87 20.91 3.29
N GLU A 480 -18.15 21.20 3.11
CA GLU A 480 -19.23 20.25 3.41
C GLU A 480 -19.13 19.03 2.49
N TYR A 481 -18.98 19.25 1.17
CA TYR A 481 -18.85 18.14 0.22
C TYR A 481 -17.60 17.28 0.48
N ARG A 482 -16.45 17.93 0.68
CA ARG A 482 -15.16 17.27 0.91
C ARG A 482 -15.16 16.50 2.23
N TRP A 483 -15.76 17.07 3.28
CA TRP A 483 -15.88 16.42 4.58
C TRP A 483 -16.85 15.23 4.54
N ALA A 484 -17.95 15.32 3.80
CA ALA A 484 -18.83 14.17 3.55
C ALA A 484 -18.10 13.03 2.84
N ALA A 485 -17.25 13.32 1.85
CA ALA A 485 -16.42 12.30 1.20
C ALA A 485 -15.41 11.66 2.18
N LEU A 486 -14.77 12.45 3.05
CA LEU A 486 -13.88 11.94 4.11
C LEU A 486 -14.63 11.04 5.11
N LYS A 487 -15.84 11.44 5.49
CA LYS A 487 -16.73 10.70 6.39
C LYS A 487 -17.17 9.38 5.75
N LEU A 488 -17.55 9.40 4.48
CA LEU A 488 -17.91 8.21 3.70
C LEU A 488 -16.73 7.23 3.61
N ARG A 489 -15.53 7.72 3.27
CA ARG A 489 -14.30 6.90 3.25
C ARG A 489 -14.04 6.21 4.58
N LYS A 490 -14.17 6.95 5.70
CA LYS A 490 -13.96 6.39 7.06
C LYS A 490 -14.94 5.26 7.38
N GLN A 491 -16.15 5.33 6.83
CA GLN A 491 -17.26 4.42 7.15
C GLN A 491 -17.42 3.28 6.14
N ALA A 492 -16.81 3.40 4.96
CA ALA A 492 -16.93 2.42 3.89
C ALA A 492 -16.55 1.00 4.33
N LYS A 493 -15.49 0.84 5.14
CA LYS A 493 -15.08 -0.48 5.66
C LYS A 493 -16.17 -1.12 6.53
N LEU A 494 -16.77 -0.35 7.44
CA LEU A 494 -17.82 -0.83 8.34
C LEU A 494 -19.10 -1.15 7.55
N ALA A 495 -19.50 -0.28 6.63
CA ALA A 495 -20.66 -0.48 5.76
C ALA A 495 -20.55 -1.78 4.95
N ARG A 496 -19.40 -2.01 4.30
CA ARG A 496 -19.11 -3.27 3.59
C ARG A 496 -19.18 -4.51 4.49
N SER A 497 -18.64 -4.40 5.71
CA SER A 497 -18.63 -5.50 6.67
C SER A 497 -20.06 -5.89 7.07
N ARG A 498 -20.88 -4.89 7.42
CA ARG A 498 -22.28 -5.08 7.79
C ARG A 498 -23.14 -5.61 6.64
N ALA A 499 -22.91 -5.10 5.42
CA ALA A 499 -23.57 -5.58 4.20
C ALA A 499 -23.34 -7.08 3.94
N GLY A 500 -22.20 -7.64 4.41
CA GLY A 500 -21.91 -9.07 4.32
C GLY A 500 -22.81 -9.93 5.20
N VAL A 501 -23.34 -9.38 6.30
CA VAL A 501 -24.18 -10.08 7.30
C VAL A 501 -25.66 -9.86 7.02
N LEU A 502 -26.04 -8.71 6.47
CA LEU A 502 -27.42 -8.43 6.07
C LEU A 502 -27.89 -9.45 5.01
N LYS A 503 -28.94 -10.21 5.35
CA LYS A 503 -29.62 -11.15 4.45
C LYS A 503 -30.09 -10.39 3.20
N HIS A 504 -30.11 -11.07 2.06
CA HIS A 504 -30.42 -10.51 0.74
C HIS A 504 -31.56 -9.47 0.79
N LEU A 505 -31.37 -8.31 0.13
CA LEU A 505 -32.51 -7.47 -0.23
C LEU A 505 -33.35 -8.30 -1.19
N ASP A 506 -34.62 -8.53 -0.86
CA ASP A 506 -35.52 -9.15 -1.81
C ASP A 506 -35.72 -8.19 -2.98
N LEU A 507 -35.42 -8.63 -4.19
CA LEU A 507 -35.55 -7.80 -5.40
C LEU A 507 -37.01 -7.38 -5.63
N GLU A 508 -37.94 -8.16 -5.08
CA GLU A 508 -39.38 -7.89 -5.08
C GLU A 508 -39.76 -6.69 -4.19
N CYS A 509 -38.87 -6.27 -3.28
CA CYS A 509 -39.09 -5.09 -2.44
C CYS A 509 -38.96 -3.77 -3.20
N PHE A 510 -38.26 -3.75 -4.34
CA PHE A 510 -38.17 -2.54 -5.15
C PHE A 510 -39.48 -2.29 -5.89
N GLY A 511 -40.09 -1.13 -5.66
CA GLY A 511 -41.28 -0.68 -6.38
C GLY A 511 -41.06 -0.53 -7.89
N LYS A 512 -42.11 -0.10 -8.60
CA LYS A 512 -42.09 0.09 -10.06
C LYS A 512 -40.96 1.04 -10.48
N ARG A 513 -40.27 0.73 -11.59
CA ARG A 513 -39.33 1.66 -12.26
C ARG A 513 -40.10 2.84 -12.83
N VAL A 514 -39.86 4.03 -12.31
CA VAL A 514 -40.44 5.29 -12.80
C VAL A 514 -39.38 6.04 -13.59
N SER A 515 -39.75 6.63 -14.73
CA SER A 515 -38.86 7.54 -15.47
C SER A 515 -38.63 8.80 -14.64
N ILE A 516 -37.42 9.35 -14.62
CA ILE A 516 -37.20 10.63 -13.92
C ILE A 516 -38.03 11.77 -14.52
N ASP A 517 -38.36 11.68 -15.82
CA ASP A 517 -39.21 12.66 -16.52
C ASP A 517 -40.70 12.56 -16.13
N ASP A 518 -41.13 11.39 -15.63
CA ASP A 518 -42.51 11.12 -15.22
C ASP A 518 -42.64 11.04 -13.69
N LEU A 519 -41.61 11.47 -12.96
CA LEU A 519 -41.52 11.30 -11.52
C LEU A 519 -42.43 12.30 -10.79
N ASN A 520 -43.56 11.83 -10.28
CA ASN A 520 -44.39 12.60 -9.37
C ASN A 520 -43.87 12.45 -7.93
N VAL A 521 -43.30 13.54 -7.39
CA VAL A 521 -42.74 13.58 -6.03
C VAL A 521 -43.77 13.21 -4.95
N LEU A 522 -45.06 13.53 -5.17
CA LEU A 522 -46.12 13.25 -4.20
C LEU A 522 -46.37 11.75 -4.01
N ASP A 523 -46.05 10.94 -5.02
CA ASP A 523 -46.23 9.49 -4.99
C ASP A 523 -45.04 8.79 -4.30
N LEU A 524 -44.00 9.53 -3.90
CA LEU A 524 -42.80 8.98 -3.28
C LEU A 524 -42.96 8.82 -1.76
N PRO A 525 -42.39 7.74 -1.17
CA PRO A 525 -42.42 7.52 0.26
C PRO A 525 -41.63 8.59 1.02
N ALA A 526 -42.12 9.04 2.17
CA ALA A 526 -41.42 10.04 3.00
C ALA A 526 -40.55 9.42 4.11
N GLU A 527 -40.49 8.09 4.18
CA GLU A 527 -39.64 7.36 5.11
C GLU A 527 -38.19 7.27 4.62
N HIS A 528 -37.30 6.84 5.52
CA HIS A 528 -35.93 6.51 5.17
C HIS A 528 -35.88 5.24 4.33
N GLY A 529 -34.88 5.15 3.46
CA GLY A 529 -34.78 4.00 2.58
C GLY A 529 -33.62 4.07 1.61
N VAL A 530 -33.69 3.18 0.63
CA VAL A 530 -32.68 3.08 -0.43
C VAL A 530 -33.33 3.21 -1.80
N TYR A 531 -32.56 3.65 -2.77
CA TYR A 531 -33.02 3.81 -4.14
C TYR A 531 -31.95 3.40 -5.15
N LEU A 532 -32.39 2.95 -6.32
CA LEU A 532 -31.56 2.55 -7.44
C LEU A 532 -31.90 3.37 -8.68
N VAL A 533 -30.88 4.00 -9.24
CA VAL A 533 -30.92 4.77 -10.48
C VAL A 533 -30.35 3.91 -11.60
N SER A 534 -31.10 3.75 -12.69
CA SER A 534 -30.72 2.87 -13.81
C SER A 534 -31.07 3.49 -15.16
N SER A 535 -30.31 3.15 -16.20
CA SER A 535 -30.65 3.54 -17.58
C SER A 535 -31.43 2.45 -18.32
N SER A 536 -31.20 1.19 -17.95
CA SER A 536 -31.88 0.02 -18.50
C SER A 536 -31.95 -1.10 -17.46
N LYS A 537 -32.55 -2.25 -17.81
CA LYS A 537 -32.54 -3.45 -16.94
C LYS A 537 -31.13 -3.95 -16.62
N SER A 538 -30.17 -3.74 -17.52
CA SER A 538 -28.79 -4.23 -17.41
C SER A 538 -27.75 -3.15 -17.07
N LYS A 539 -28.13 -1.86 -17.08
CA LYS A 539 -27.22 -0.74 -16.83
C LYS A 539 -27.70 0.10 -15.64
N ASN A 540 -27.04 -0.10 -14.50
CA ASN A 540 -27.27 0.63 -13.25
C ASN A 540 -26.29 1.80 -13.13
N ILE A 541 -26.78 2.96 -12.70
CA ILE A 541 -26.02 4.22 -12.66
C ILE A 541 -25.55 4.50 -11.24
N TYR A 542 -26.46 4.51 -10.27
CA TYR A 542 -26.17 4.89 -8.89
C TYR A 542 -27.13 4.18 -7.94
N ALA A 543 -26.67 3.79 -6.76
CA ALA A 543 -27.49 3.33 -5.65
C ALA A 543 -27.30 4.27 -4.45
N GLY A 544 -28.38 4.76 -3.85
CA GLY A 544 -28.31 5.69 -2.75
C GLY A 544 -29.12 5.25 -1.55
N GLU A 545 -28.83 5.86 -0.42
CA GLU A 545 -29.59 5.80 0.82
C GLU A 545 -29.98 7.23 1.24
N THR A 546 -31.02 7.35 2.06
CA THR A 546 -31.44 8.62 2.63
C THR A 546 -32.38 8.43 3.82
N LEU A 547 -32.43 9.44 4.68
CA LEU A 547 -33.41 9.54 5.76
C LEU A 547 -34.83 9.87 5.27
N ASN A 548 -34.98 10.38 4.05
CA ASN A 548 -36.28 10.73 3.47
C ASN A 548 -36.26 10.58 1.95
N LEU A 549 -36.85 9.49 1.45
CA LEU A 549 -36.87 9.17 0.02
C LEU A 549 -37.52 10.27 -0.83
N ARG A 550 -38.67 10.82 -0.39
CA ARG A 550 -39.37 11.89 -1.09
C ARG A 550 -38.48 13.13 -1.23
N ALA A 551 -37.89 13.60 -0.13
CA ALA A 551 -37.05 14.79 -0.13
C ALA A 551 -35.79 14.58 -1.00
N ARG A 552 -35.09 13.45 -0.85
CA ARG A 552 -33.92 13.10 -1.66
C ARG A 552 -34.21 13.09 -3.15
N LEU A 553 -35.27 12.36 -3.54
CA LEU A 553 -35.57 12.16 -4.96
C LEU A 553 -36.12 13.43 -5.60
N ALA A 554 -36.88 14.23 -4.85
CA ALA A 554 -37.28 15.57 -5.28
C ALA A 554 -36.07 16.48 -5.49
N GLN A 555 -35.07 16.43 -4.60
CA GLN A 555 -33.85 17.22 -4.71
C GLN A 555 -32.98 16.75 -5.88
N GLN A 556 -32.76 15.44 -6.00
CA GLN A 556 -31.83 14.86 -6.97
C GLN A 556 -32.36 14.85 -8.41
N PHE A 557 -33.68 14.79 -8.57
CA PHE A 557 -34.36 14.73 -9.87
C PHE A 557 -35.34 15.89 -10.11
N GLY A 558 -35.33 16.91 -9.26
CA GLY A 558 -36.02 18.17 -9.50
C GLY A 558 -35.23 19.09 -10.43
N GLU A 559 -35.88 20.11 -10.98
CA GLU A 559 -35.19 21.15 -11.74
C GLU A 559 -34.41 22.08 -10.79
N PRO A 560 -33.14 22.44 -11.08
CA PRO A 560 -32.39 22.19 -12.32
C PRO A 560 -31.52 20.92 -12.33
N GLN A 561 -31.48 20.13 -11.24
CA GLN A 561 -30.63 18.92 -11.13
C GLN A 561 -31.00 17.85 -12.17
N LEU A 562 -32.26 17.82 -12.59
CA LEU A 562 -32.75 16.92 -13.63
C LEU A 562 -31.92 17.00 -14.93
N GLU A 563 -31.50 18.20 -15.31
CA GLU A 563 -30.70 18.43 -16.51
C GLU A 563 -29.27 17.86 -16.39
N GLU A 564 -28.71 17.83 -15.19
CA GLU A 564 -27.40 17.22 -14.92
C GLU A 564 -27.42 15.70 -15.17
N TRP A 565 -28.56 15.04 -14.90
CA TRP A 565 -28.78 13.63 -15.22
C TRP A 565 -29.01 13.40 -16.71
N ARG A 566 -29.81 14.26 -17.37
CA ARG A 566 -30.11 14.17 -18.81
C ARG A 566 -28.87 14.36 -19.68
N SER A 567 -27.99 15.29 -19.31
CA SER A 567 -26.74 15.54 -20.02
C SER A 567 -25.80 14.32 -20.07
N ARG A 568 -25.90 13.42 -19.08
CA ARG A 568 -25.07 12.20 -18.97
C ARG A 568 -25.74 10.95 -19.51
N TYR A 569 -27.06 10.85 -19.37
CA TYR A 569 -27.79 9.62 -19.67
C TYR A 569 -29.09 9.91 -20.43
N LYS A 570 -29.24 9.27 -21.60
CA LYS A 570 -30.42 9.44 -22.48
C LYS A 570 -31.74 8.96 -21.87
N LYS A 571 -31.70 7.99 -20.96
CA LYS A 571 -32.86 7.43 -20.25
C LYS A 571 -32.41 7.15 -18.83
N VAL A 572 -33.16 7.64 -17.84
CA VAL A 572 -32.88 7.41 -16.43
C VAL A 572 -34.19 7.04 -15.75
N LYS A 573 -34.15 5.99 -14.94
CA LYS A 573 -35.26 5.49 -14.16
C LYS A 573 -34.83 5.28 -12.73
N VAL A 574 -35.74 5.52 -11.79
CA VAL A 574 -35.52 5.31 -10.37
C VAL A 574 -36.48 4.26 -9.82
N GLN A 575 -35.98 3.47 -8.87
CA GLN A 575 -36.78 2.62 -7.98
C GLN A 575 -36.40 2.95 -6.55
N ALA A 576 -37.38 3.05 -5.68
CA ALA A 576 -37.17 3.31 -4.25
C ALA A 576 -37.77 2.18 -3.41
N PHE A 577 -37.21 1.99 -2.23
CA PHE A 577 -37.69 1.05 -1.24
C PHE A 577 -37.51 1.64 0.18
N SER A 578 -38.63 1.84 0.88
CA SER A 578 -38.64 2.27 2.27
C SER A 578 -38.18 1.13 3.18
N LEU A 579 -37.33 1.42 4.16
CA LEU A 579 -36.80 0.43 5.09
C LEU A 579 -37.62 0.41 6.38
N ALA A 580 -38.04 -0.79 6.82
CA ALA A 580 -38.79 -0.98 8.06
C ALA A 580 -37.92 -0.92 9.33
N SER A 581 -36.58 -0.91 9.21
CA SER A 581 -35.61 -1.07 10.31
C SER A 581 -34.63 0.13 10.46
N ASN A 582 -33.76 0.05 11.48
CA ASN A 582 -32.92 1.10 12.06
C ASN A 582 -32.05 1.90 11.06
N VAL A 583 -32.11 3.23 11.15
CA VAL A 583 -31.29 4.23 10.42
C VAL A 583 -29.79 3.90 10.40
N SER A 584 -29.27 3.23 11.43
CA SER A 584 -27.85 2.85 11.53
C SER A 584 -27.36 1.83 10.50
N GLU A 585 -28.26 1.24 9.70
CA GLU A 585 -27.95 0.24 8.67
C GLU A 585 -27.98 0.77 7.23
N MET A 586 -28.39 2.03 7.00
CA MET A 586 -28.63 2.58 5.66
C MET A 586 -27.43 2.49 4.70
N LEU A 587 -26.23 2.88 5.14
CA LEU A 587 -25.01 2.74 4.33
C LEU A 587 -24.65 1.28 4.04
N ALA A 588 -24.99 0.36 4.95
CA ALA A 588 -24.79 -1.07 4.72
C ALA A 588 -25.79 -1.59 3.68
N MET A 589 -27.04 -1.11 3.71
CA MET A 589 -28.04 -1.40 2.67
C MET A 589 -27.65 -0.83 1.31
N GLN A 590 -27.12 0.39 1.25
CA GLN A 590 -26.52 0.95 0.03
C GLN A 590 -25.38 0.05 -0.48
N SER A 591 -24.49 -0.40 0.40
CA SER A 591 -23.39 -1.31 0.05
C SER A 591 -23.88 -2.66 -0.49
N CYS A 592 -25.00 -3.20 0.03
CA CYS A 592 -25.68 -4.36 -0.55
C CYS A 592 -26.09 -4.09 -2.01
N LEU A 593 -26.75 -2.96 -2.29
CA LEU A 593 -27.15 -2.59 -3.65
C LEU A 593 -25.95 -2.41 -4.58
N ILE A 594 -24.88 -1.77 -4.10
CA ILE A 594 -23.67 -1.55 -4.88
C ILE A 594 -23.02 -2.89 -5.26
N THR A 595 -23.05 -3.86 -4.34
CA THR A 595 -22.50 -5.20 -4.55
C THR A 595 -23.36 -6.04 -5.50
N GLU A 596 -24.67 -5.87 -5.46
CA GLU A 596 -25.61 -6.61 -6.30
C GLU A 596 -25.69 -6.02 -7.72
N TYR A 597 -25.98 -4.72 -7.82
CA TYR A 597 -26.31 -4.06 -9.08
C TYR A 597 -25.12 -3.46 -9.82
N HIS A 598 -23.96 -3.37 -9.17
CA HIS A 598 -22.73 -2.82 -9.74
C HIS A 598 -22.91 -1.45 -10.42
N PRO A 599 -23.54 -0.46 -9.76
CA PRO A 599 -23.75 0.88 -10.32
C PRO A 599 -22.43 1.57 -10.67
N GLU A 600 -22.48 2.46 -11.65
CA GLU A 600 -21.34 3.15 -12.24
C GLU A 600 -20.74 4.25 -11.34
N LEU A 601 -21.58 5.04 -10.67
CA LEU A 601 -21.20 6.31 -10.03
C LEU A 601 -21.04 6.22 -8.50
N ASN A 602 -21.21 5.03 -7.92
CA ASN A 602 -20.95 4.85 -6.49
C ASN A 602 -19.46 4.77 -6.20
N PHE A 603 -19.06 5.24 -5.03
CA PHE A 603 -17.69 5.17 -4.57
C PHE A 603 -17.26 3.71 -4.49
N ARG A 604 -16.26 3.33 -5.30
CA ARG A 604 -15.83 1.93 -5.46
C ARG A 604 -15.49 1.22 -4.15
N GLU A 605 -15.06 1.94 -3.12
CA GLU A 605 -14.78 1.32 -1.83
C GLU A 605 -16.06 0.85 -1.14
N LEU A 606 -17.26 1.33 -1.42
CA LEU A 606 -18.48 0.76 -0.82
C LEU A 606 -18.85 -0.62 -1.39
N ARG A 607 -18.18 -1.11 -2.44
CA ARG A 607 -18.46 -2.40 -3.06
C ARG A 607 -17.76 -3.56 -2.33
N SER A 608 -18.49 -4.63 -2.04
CA SER A 608 -17.90 -5.88 -1.53
C SER A 608 -17.25 -6.70 -2.65
N ASN A 609 -16.12 -7.35 -2.35
CA ASN A 609 -15.39 -8.21 -3.30
C ASN A 609 -15.97 -9.63 -3.44
N LYS A 610 -17.01 -9.99 -2.68
CA LYS A 610 -17.67 -11.30 -2.76
C LYS A 610 -18.85 -11.21 -3.76
N ARG A 611 -18.67 -11.69 -5.00
CA ARG A 611 -19.80 -11.90 -5.92
C ARG A 611 -20.75 -12.92 -5.28
N ARG A 612 -22.00 -12.51 -5.05
CA ARG A 612 -23.07 -13.43 -4.67
C ARG A 612 -23.43 -14.28 -5.90
N SER A 613 -23.33 -15.60 -5.79
CA SER A 613 -23.81 -16.53 -6.81
C SER A 613 -25.33 -16.39 -6.94
N PRO A 614 -25.90 -16.26 -8.14
CA PRO A 614 -27.35 -16.23 -8.30
C PRO A 614 -27.90 -17.61 -7.92
N LYS A 615 -28.77 -17.67 -6.91
CA LYS A 615 -29.58 -18.88 -6.69
C LYS A 615 -30.49 -19.04 -7.90
N ARG A 616 -30.40 -20.20 -8.56
CA ARG A 616 -31.45 -20.68 -9.47
C ARG A 616 -32.73 -20.77 -8.63
N HIS A 617 -33.74 -19.98 -8.96
CA HIS A 617 -35.09 -20.23 -8.48
C HIS A 617 -35.52 -21.59 -9.00
N THR A 618 -35.61 -22.57 -8.12
CA THR A 618 -36.46 -23.73 -8.33
C THR A 618 -37.90 -23.24 -8.20
N ALA A 619 -38.61 -23.20 -9.33
CA ALA A 619 -40.05 -23.06 -9.34
C ALA A 619 -40.67 -24.22 -8.54
N VAL A 620 -41.57 -23.89 -7.62
CA VAL A 620 -42.59 -24.81 -7.11
C VAL A 620 -43.87 -24.49 -7.86
#